data_AF-E0WHA1-F1
#
_entry.id   AF-E0WHA1-F1
#
_cell.length_a   1.000
_cell.length_b   1.000
_cell.length_c   1.000
_cell.angle_alpha   90.00
_cell.angle_beta   90.00
_cell.angle_gamma   90.00
#
_symmetry.space_group_name_H-M   'P 1'
#
loop_
_entity.id
_entity.type
_entity.pdbx_description
1 polymer ?
#
loop_
_entity_poly.entity_id
_entity_poly.type
_entity_poly.pdbx_seq_one_letter_code
_entity_poly.pdbx_strand_id
1 'polypeptide(L)'
;KLIQKMRKVGQYIVDVVGGEGIHPPNIVIGGMRNNITERAKSKIYYALKEFEKDAKVLYEKYVELVENFLEETGIPDLGSHEFSYLATHTTYGDRYAINWDDVTEILPQRYYDNKEVGTSTSIMIPLYGGVPVEVGPRARLSKFMGFKVKGNALEINIARAQENLGAVYRAFDILDELNIHGKTRADYEYKEGVGIGVHEAARESLVRPPAGRPYGRAPNALDA
;
A
#
# COMPACT_ATOMS: atom_id res chain seq x y z
N LYS A 1 -1.88 18.54 -15.57
CA LYS A 1 -3.32 18.18 -15.73
C LYS A 1 -3.58 16.68 -15.62
N LEU A 2 -2.77 15.80 -16.23
CA LEU A 2 -2.91 14.33 -16.16
C LEU A 2 -3.07 13.78 -14.72
N ILE A 3 -2.11 14.08 -13.84
CA ILE A 3 -2.13 13.60 -12.44
C ILE A 3 -3.41 14.02 -11.71
N GLN A 4 -3.88 15.26 -11.90
CA GLN A 4 -5.11 15.75 -11.28
C GLN A 4 -6.34 14.99 -11.79
N LYS A 5 -6.39 14.63 -13.07
CA LYS A 5 -7.46 13.82 -13.65
C LYS A 5 -7.48 12.42 -13.04
N MET A 6 -6.32 11.76 -12.95
CA MET A 6 -6.19 10.44 -12.31
C MET A 6 -6.60 10.49 -10.84
N ARG A 7 -6.15 11.50 -10.09
CA ARG A 7 -6.53 11.69 -8.67
C ARG A 7 -8.04 11.88 -8.50
N LYS A 8 -8.70 12.62 -9.39
CA LYS A 8 -10.16 12.78 -9.37
C LYS A 8 -10.88 11.47 -9.56
N VAL A 9 -10.40 10.62 -10.47
CA VAL A 9 -10.98 9.28 -10.67
C VAL A 9 -10.74 8.39 -9.46
N GLY A 10 -9.51 8.35 -8.93
CA GLY A 10 -9.22 7.58 -7.72
C GLY A 10 -10.10 8.01 -6.54
N GLN A 11 -10.20 9.31 -6.29
CA GLN A 11 -11.05 9.89 -5.26
C GLN A 11 -12.52 9.50 -5.46
N TYR A 12 -13.03 9.63 -6.68
CA TYR A 12 -14.41 9.26 -7.02
C TYR A 12 -14.72 7.80 -6.66
N ILE A 13 -13.82 6.87 -6.95
CA ILE A 13 -14.03 5.45 -6.65
C ILE A 13 -14.09 5.24 -5.13
N VAL A 14 -13.17 5.85 -4.37
CA VAL A 14 -13.15 5.72 -2.90
C VAL A 14 -14.37 6.43 -2.28
N ASP A 15 -14.81 7.57 -2.80
CA ASP A 15 -16.03 8.25 -2.33
C ASP A 15 -17.27 7.33 -2.52
N VAL A 16 -17.38 6.68 -3.68
CA VAL A 16 -18.54 5.83 -4.00
C VAL A 16 -18.56 4.55 -3.16
N VAL A 17 -17.41 3.91 -2.97
CA VAL A 17 -17.32 2.62 -2.24
C VAL A 17 -17.20 2.86 -0.72
N GLY A 18 -16.28 3.75 -0.34
CA GLY A 18 -15.93 4.06 1.04
C GLY A 18 -16.86 5.07 1.73
N GLY A 19 -17.71 5.78 0.98
CA GLY A 19 -18.62 6.81 1.47
C GLY A 19 -17.99 8.21 1.46
N GLU A 20 -16.71 8.29 1.81
CA GLU A 20 -15.85 9.47 1.73
C GLU A 20 -14.45 9.00 1.33
N GLY A 21 -13.77 9.72 0.46
CA GLY A 21 -12.48 9.27 -0.06
C GLY A 21 -11.28 9.72 0.77
N ILE A 22 -11.52 10.46 1.87
CA ILE A 22 -10.57 10.61 2.97
C ILE A 22 -11.33 10.21 4.23
N HIS A 23 -10.78 9.28 5.02
CA HIS A 23 -11.44 8.67 6.19
C HIS A 23 -12.76 7.92 5.88
N PRO A 24 -12.73 6.88 5.01
CA PRO A 24 -13.93 6.20 4.51
C PRO A 24 -14.76 5.55 5.64
N PRO A 25 -15.98 6.05 5.96
CA PRO A 25 -16.79 5.55 7.07
C PRO A 25 -17.51 4.23 6.78
N ASN A 26 -17.55 3.77 5.53
CA ASN A 26 -18.20 2.51 5.16
C ASN A 26 -17.36 1.28 5.53
N ILE A 27 -16.06 1.44 5.81
CA ILE A 27 -15.21 0.33 6.27
C ILE A 27 -15.51 0.10 7.75
N VAL A 28 -16.04 -1.08 8.08
CA VAL A 28 -16.47 -1.45 9.45
C VAL A 28 -15.94 -2.81 9.84
N ILE A 29 -15.94 -3.13 11.13
CA ILE A 29 -15.59 -4.48 11.60
C ILE A 29 -16.60 -5.48 10.99
N GLY A 30 -16.06 -6.53 10.39
CA GLY A 30 -16.84 -7.57 9.70
C GLY A 30 -17.14 -7.29 8.23
N GLY A 31 -16.73 -6.15 7.65
CA GLY A 31 -16.85 -5.89 6.21
C GLY A 31 -17.16 -4.43 5.86
N MET A 32 -18.16 -4.22 5.00
CA MET A 32 -18.59 -2.90 4.53
C MET A 32 -20.02 -2.59 4.99
N ARG A 33 -20.28 -1.32 5.34
CA ARG A 33 -21.60 -0.87 5.81
C ARG A 33 -22.70 -1.07 4.76
N ASN A 34 -22.41 -0.73 3.51
CA ASN A 34 -23.36 -0.80 2.39
C ASN A 34 -22.67 -1.38 1.15
N ASN A 35 -23.46 -2.00 0.27
CA ASN A 35 -23.02 -2.34 -1.08
C ASN A 35 -23.21 -1.15 -2.02
N ILE A 36 -22.59 -1.20 -3.21
CA ILE A 36 -22.81 -0.22 -4.27
C ILE A 36 -24.02 -0.59 -5.12
N THR A 37 -24.61 0.41 -5.80
CA THR A 37 -25.68 0.18 -6.78
C THR A 37 -25.13 -0.26 -8.13
N GLU A 38 -25.96 -0.90 -8.96
CA GLU A 38 -25.55 -1.27 -10.34
C GLU A 38 -25.11 -0.04 -11.15
N ARG A 39 -25.83 1.08 -10.99
CA ARG A 39 -25.46 2.36 -11.62
C ARG A 39 -24.08 2.83 -11.16
N ALA A 40 -23.74 2.66 -9.88
CA ALA A 40 -22.44 3.00 -9.35
C ALA A 40 -21.35 2.07 -9.91
N LYS A 41 -21.61 0.75 -9.94
CA LYS A 41 -20.73 -0.26 -10.56
C LYS A 41 -20.40 0.12 -12.00
N SER A 42 -21.40 0.42 -12.84
CA SER A 42 -21.17 0.84 -14.23
C SER A 42 -20.34 2.12 -14.33
N LYS A 43 -20.62 3.14 -13.50
CA LYS A 43 -19.86 4.40 -13.53
C LYS A 43 -18.41 4.21 -13.11
N ILE A 44 -18.14 3.41 -12.09
CA ILE A 44 -16.77 3.06 -11.68
C ILE A 44 -16.06 2.37 -12.84
N TYR A 45 -16.71 1.43 -13.52
CA TYR A 45 -16.13 0.72 -14.65
C TYR A 45 -15.68 1.68 -15.78
N TYR A 46 -16.51 2.67 -16.14
CA TYR A 46 -16.11 3.70 -17.11
C TYR A 46 -14.96 4.57 -16.60
N ALA A 47 -14.99 4.95 -15.32
CA ALA A 47 -13.93 5.74 -14.72
C ALA A 47 -12.58 4.98 -14.73
N LEU A 48 -12.58 3.68 -14.45
CA LEU A 48 -11.40 2.82 -14.54
C LEU A 48 -10.85 2.76 -15.97
N LYS A 49 -11.70 2.69 -17.00
CA LYS A 49 -11.24 2.75 -18.41
C LYS A 49 -10.52 4.04 -18.75
N GLU A 50 -10.97 5.17 -18.18
CA GLU A 50 -10.27 6.44 -18.35
C GLU A 50 -8.95 6.47 -17.57
N PHE A 51 -8.95 5.95 -16.35
CA PHE A 51 -7.75 5.87 -15.52
C PHE A 51 -6.69 4.97 -16.17
N GLU A 52 -7.07 3.82 -16.75
CA GLU A 52 -6.16 2.91 -17.43
C GLU A 52 -5.36 3.63 -18.53
N LYS A 53 -6.05 4.42 -19.37
CA LYS A 53 -5.44 5.21 -20.44
C LYS A 53 -4.45 6.22 -19.87
N ASP A 54 -4.87 6.95 -18.84
CA ASP A 54 -4.04 7.97 -18.21
C ASP A 54 -2.82 7.35 -17.49
N ALA A 55 -2.98 6.17 -16.89
CA ALA A 55 -1.92 5.43 -16.21
C ALA A 55 -0.84 4.93 -17.19
N LYS A 56 -1.24 4.48 -18.39
CA LYS A 56 -0.27 4.11 -19.45
C LYS A 56 0.58 5.32 -19.87
N VAL A 57 -0.07 6.45 -20.13
CA VAL A 57 0.63 7.70 -20.48
C VAL A 57 1.55 8.15 -19.34
N LEU A 58 1.13 8.02 -18.08
CA LEU A 58 1.96 8.37 -16.93
C LEU A 58 3.19 7.46 -16.83
N TYR A 59 3.02 6.16 -17.03
CA TYR A 59 4.10 5.19 -17.01
C TYR A 59 5.16 5.50 -18.08
N GLU A 60 4.76 5.70 -19.33
CA GLU A 60 5.65 6.06 -20.44
C GLU A 60 6.46 7.33 -20.12
N LYS A 61 5.79 8.37 -19.59
CA LYS A 61 6.44 9.63 -19.18
C LYS A 61 7.46 9.45 -18.06
N TYR A 62 7.20 8.55 -17.10
CA TYR A 62 8.16 8.30 -16.03
C TYR A 62 9.38 7.51 -16.51
N VAL A 63 9.19 6.55 -17.41
CA VAL A 63 10.31 5.82 -18.02
C VAL A 63 11.22 6.80 -18.76
N GLU A 64 10.66 7.60 -19.67
CA GLU A 64 11.41 8.62 -20.43
C GLU A 64 12.15 9.60 -19.51
N LEU A 65 11.47 10.12 -18.48
CA LEU A 65 12.06 11.06 -17.54
C LEU A 65 13.24 10.46 -16.76
N VAL A 66 13.10 9.21 -16.31
CA VAL A 66 14.16 8.53 -15.56
C VAL A 66 15.35 8.22 -16.45
N GLU A 67 15.13 7.77 -17.69
CA GLU A 67 16.20 7.52 -18.65
C GLU A 67 17.00 8.80 -18.93
N ASN A 68 16.33 9.91 -19.26
CA ASN A 68 16.98 11.19 -19.50
C ASN A 68 17.75 11.68 -18.26
N PHE A 69 17.17 11.55 -17.06
CA PHE A 69 17.83 11.99 -15.84
C PHE A 69 19.08 11.17 -15.52
N LEU A 70 19.05 9.86 -15.75
CA LEU A 70 20.22 9.00 -15.57
C LEU A 70 21.34 9.36 -16.56
N GLU A 71 20.99 9.69 -17.80
CA GLU A 71 21.93 10.17 -18.81
C GLU A 71 22.56 11.51 -18.42
N GLU A 72 21.75 12.47 -17.96
CA GLU A 72 22.23 13.80 -17.56
C GLU A 72 23.11 13.77 -16.30
N THR A 73 22.74 12.95 -15.31
CA THR A 73 23.46 12.89 -14.03
C THR A 73 24.70 12.01 -14.09
N GLY A 74 24.71 10.98 -14.94
CA GLY A 74 25.83 10.04 -15.05
C GLY A 74 26.04 9.18 -13.80
N ILE A 75 25.05 9.08 -12.90
CA ILE A 75 25.13 8.28 -11.65
C ILE A 75 24.09 7.13 -11.74
N PRO A 76 24.45 5.99 -12.36
CA PRO A 76 23.50 4.92 -12.66
C PRO A 76 23.04 4.14 -11.43
N ASP A 77 23.75 4.23 -10.31
CA ASP A 77 23.55 3.47 -9.07
C ASP A 77 23.04 4.34 -7.91
N LEU A 78 22.54 5.54 -8.22
CA LEU A 78 22.08 6.52 -7.25
C LEU A 78 21.06 5.90 -6.28
N GLY A 79 21.40 5.85 -4.99
CA GLY A 79 20.51 5.34 -3.94
C GLY A 79 20.35 3.82 -3.91
N SER A 80 21.27 3.08 -4.53
CA SER A 80 21.36 1.63 -4.40
C SER A 80 21.69 1.17 -2.98
N HIS A 81 21.20 -0.02 -2.64
CA HIS A 81 21.41 -0.66 -1.35
C HIS A 81 21.21 -2.18 -1.45
N GLU A 82 21.71 -2.88 -0.43
CA GLU A 82 21.63 -4.34 -0.29
C GLU A 82 20.49 -4.81 0.64
N PHE A 83 19.65 -3.89 1.13
CA PHE A 83 18.50 -4.27 1.96
C PHE A 83 17.54 -5.20 1.21
N SER A 84 16.99 -6.17 1.95
CA SER A 84 16.01 -7.11 1.42
C SER A 84 14.67 -6.44 1.16
N TYR A 85 13.89 -7.00 0.24
CA TYR A 85 12.52 -6.56 -0.06
C TYR A 85 11.50 -7.27 0.81
N LEU A 86 10.60 -6.50 1.42
CA LEU A 86 9.42 -7.01 2.11
C LEU A 86 8.14 -6.59 1.36
N ALA A 87 7.35 -7.59 1.01
CA ALA A 87 6.01 -7.45 0.45
C ALA A 87 5.21 -8.72 0.75
N THR A 88 3.93 -8.56 1.07
CA THR A 88 3.05 -9.67 1.47
C THR A 88 2.05 -10.05 0.38
N HIS A 89 1.70 -9.12 -0.50
CA HIS A 89 0.78 -9.36 -1.60
C HIS A 89 1.01 -8.33 -2.74
N THR A 90 0.39 -8.54 -3.89
CA THR A 90 0.51 -7.62 -5.04
C THR A 90 -0.27 -6.32 -4.86
N THR A 91 -1.45 -6.37 -4.23
CA THR A 91 -2.40 -5.24 -4.13
C THR A 91 -3.05 -5.02 -2.76
N TYR A 92 -3.52 -6.06 -2.06
CA TYR A 92 -4.24 -5.92 -0.78
C TYR A 92 -3.38 -6.14 0.47
N GLY A 93 -2.80 -7.33 0.66
CA GLY A 93 -2.05 -7.72 1.86
C GLY A 93 -2.35 -9.17 2.25
N ASP A 94 -1.37 -9.86 2.82
CA ASP A 94 -1.54 -11.23 3.32
C ASP A 94 -0.87 -11.40 4.68
N ARG A 95 -1.69 -11.70 5.70
CA ARG A 95 -1.23 -11.89 7.08
C ARG A 95 -0.40 -13.15 7.29
N TYR A 96 -0.50 -14.13 6.40
CA TYR A 96 0.24 -15.39 6.49
C TYR A 96 1.57 -15.34 5.72
N ALA A 97 1.76 -14.32 4.87
CA ALA A 97 2.97 -14.12 4.10
C ALA A 97 4.07 -13.36 4.87
N ILE A 98 3.80 -12.99 6.13
CA ILE A 98 4.76 -12.36 7.04
C ILE A 98 4.90 -13.22 8.30
N ASN A 99 6.14 -13.42 8.74
CA ASN A 99 6.39 -14.05 10.04
C ASN A 99 6.45 -12.97 11.12
N TRP A 100 5.50 -13.01 12.06
CA TRP A 100 5.44 -12.00 13.13
C TRP A 100 6.63 -12.09 14.09
N ASP A 101 7.18 -13.28 14.30
CA ASP A 101 8.31 -13.48 15.20
C ASP A 101 9.60 -12.83 14.66
N ASP A 102 9.64 -12.55 13.34
CA ASP A 102 10.76 -11.87 12.69
C ASP A 102 10.59 -10.33 12.70
N VAL A 103 9.43 -9.82 13.10
CA VAL A 103 9.17 -8.37 13.19
C VAL A 103 9.64 -7.86 14.55
N THR A 104 10.60 -6.94 14.54
CA THR A 104 11.09 -6.29 15.76
C THR A 104 11.14 -4.78 15.56
N GLU A 105 11.08 -4.03 16.66
CA GLU A 105 11.15 -2.58 16.63
C GLU A 105 12.16 -2.10 17.67
N ILE A 106 13.11 -1.27 17.25
CA ILE A 106 14.17 -0.75 18.13
C ILE A 106 14.13 0.77 18.22
N LEU A 107 14.67 1.27 19.34
CA LEU A 107 14.88 2.68 19.54
C LEU A 107 15.92 3.21 18.53
N PRO A 108 15.73 4.40 17.96
CA PRO A 108 16.65 4.99 16.99
C PRO A 108 18.07 5.20 17.50
N GLN A 109 18.22 5.47 18.81
CA GLN A 109 19.52 5.58 19.47
C GLN A 109 20.32 4.27 19.44
N ARG A 110 19.66 3.13 19.21
CA ARG A 110 20.31 1.82 19.03
C ARG A 110 20.66 1.51 17.58
N TYR A 111 20.10 2.26 16.63
CA TYR A 111 20.30 2.03 15.20
C TYR A 111 21.32 3.00 14.60
N TYR A 112 21.19 4.31 14.90
CA TYR A 112 22.08 5.33 14.36
C TYR A 112 23.36 5.46 15.19
N ASP A 113 24.51 5.36 14.52
CA ASP A 113 25.81 5.63 15.14
C ASP A 113 25.93 7.10 15.61
N ASN A 114 25.31 8.02 14.87
CA ASN A 114 25.25 9.43 15.24
C ASN A 114 24.16 9.66 16.29
N LYS A 115 24.58 9.93 17.53
CA LYS A 115 23.69 10.20 18.67
C LYS A 115 22.75 11.38 18.46
N GLU A 116 23.17 12.42 17.73
CA GLU A 116 22.32 13.57 17.43
C GLU A 116 21.13 13.14 16.57
N VAL A 117 21.41 12.38 15.49
CA VAL A 117 20.38 11.82 14.62
C VAL A 117 19.46 10.86 15.38
N GLY A 118 20.03 9.97 16.19
CA GLY A 118 19.27 9.03 17.01
C GLY A 118 18.38 9.69 18.06
N THR A 119 18.70 10.91 18.49
CA THR A 119 17.91 11.67 19.47
C THR A 119 16.90 12.61 18.82
N SER A 120 17.18 13.09 17.61
CA SER A 120 16.30 14.03 16.90
C SER A 120 15.10 13.36 16.23
N THR A 121 15.17 12.07 15.95
CA THR A 121 14.08 11.35 15.27
C THR A 121 12.98 10.93 16.24
N SER A 122 11.73 11.01 15.79
CA SER A 122 10.53 10.67 16.55
C SER A 122 9.88 9.36 16.11
N ILE A 123 10.52 8.61 15.22
CA ILE A 123 10.02 7.31 14.73
C ILE A 123 10.89 6.21 15.28
N MET A 124 10.28 5.08 15.62
CA MET A 124 11.01 3.86 15.92
C MET A 124 11.55 3.20 14.63
N ILE A 125 12.49 2.26 14.78
CA ILE A 125 13.08 1.56 13.64
C ILE A 125 12.52 0.13 13.56
N PRO A 126 11.58 -0.15 12.65
CA PRO A 126 11.11 -1.50 12.41
C PRO A 126 12.16 -2.30 11.62
N LEU A 127 12.36 -3.55 12.03
CA LEU A 127 13.28 -4.50 11.43
C LEU A 127 12.52 -5.80 11.11
N TYR A 128 12.94 -6.47 10.04
CA TYR A 128 12.45 -7.80 9.69
C TYR A 128 13.64 -8.76 9.61
N GLY A 129 13.62 -9.82 10.41
CA GLY A 129 14.77 -10.73 10.55
C GLY A 129 16.01 -10.02 11.12
N GLY A 130 15.80 -8.99 11.94
CA GLY A 130 16.86 -8.21 12.58
C GLY A 130 17.54 -7.15 11.70
N VAL A 131 17.08 -6.95 10.46
CA VAL A 131 17.65 -5.94 9.54
C VAL A 131 16.58 -5.00 8.98
N PRO A 132 16.95 -3.78 8.56
CA PRO A 132 16.08 -2.93 7.77
C PRO A 132 15.75 -3.59 6.44
N VAL A 133 14.52 -3.35 5.97
CA VAL A 133 14.02 -3.85 4.70
C VAL A 133 13.36 -2.73 3.92
N GLU A 134 13.40 -2.85 2.59
CA GLU A 134 12.62 -1.97 1.74
C GLU A 134 11.23 -2.55 1.48
N VAL A 135 10.24 -1.68 1.55
CA VAL A 135 8.84 -1.95 1.29
C VAL A 135 8.31 -1.07 0.15
N GLY A 136 7.12 -1.38 -0.35
CA GLY A 136 6.42 -0.54 -1.33
C GLY A 136 6.42 -1.09 -2.75
N PRO A 137 6.13 -0.23 -3.76
CA PRO A 137 5.86 -0.70 -5.12
C PRO A 137 7.01 -1.50 -5.74
N ARG A 138 8.25 -1.06 -5.53
CA ARG A 138 9.44 -1.78 -6.03
C ARG A 138 9.59 -3.16 -5.38
N ALA A 139 9.40 -3.24 -4.06
CA ALA A 139 9.42 -4.51 -3.33
C ALA A 139 8.34 -5.48 -3.84
N ARG A 140 7.11 -4.99 -4.04
CA ARG A 140 6.00 -5.80 -4.57
C ARG A 140 6.27 -6.29 -5.98
N LEU A 141 6.68 -5.41 -6.88
CA LEU A 141 6.98 -5.79 -8.27
C LEU A 141 8.18 -6.75 -8.37
N SER A 142 9.23 -6.53 -7.56
CA SER A 142 10.38 -7.42 -7.51
C SER A 142 9.98 -8.82 -7.06
N LYS A 143 9.20 -8.92 -5.97
CA LYS A 143 8.80 -10.20 -5.38
C LYS A 143 7.77 -10.98 -6.21
N PHE A 144 6.78 -10.30 -6.80
CA PHE A 144 5.63 -10.98 -7.42
C PHE A 144 5.58 -10.89 -8.95
N MET A 145 6.26 -9.92 -9.57
CA MET A 145 6.16 -9.65 -11.00
C MET A 145 7.49 -9.80 -11.73
N GLY A 146 8.53 -10.32 -11.05
CA GLY A 146 9.85 -10.56 -11.64
C GLY A 146 10.56 -9.28 -12.09
N PHE A 147 10.21 -8.13 -11.50
CA PHE A 147 10.85 -6.86 -11.82
C PHE A 147 12.34 -6.92 -11.47
N LYS A 148 13.18 -6.79 -12.49
CA LYS A 148 14.64 -6.78 -12.34
C LYS A 148 15.08 -5.42 -11.83
N VAL A 149 15.28 -5.33 -10.52
CA VAL A 149 15.83 -4.14 -9.88
C VAL A 149 17.27 -3.94 -10.36
N LYS A 150 17.58 -2.76 -10.93
CA LYS A 150 18.97 -2.40 -11.26
C LYS A 150 19.64 -1.59 -10.15
N GLY A 151 18.89 -1.28 -9.10
CA GLY A 151 19.39 -0.74 -7.83
C GLY A 151 19.23 0.77 -7.69
N ASN A 152 18.94 1.51 -8.75
CA ASN A 152 18.79 2.96 -8.63
C ASN A 152 17.46 3.36 -7.96
N ALA A 153 17.48 4.45 -7.21
CA ALA A 153 16.32 4.99 -6.50
C ALA A 153 15.25 5.56 -7.45
N LEU A 154 15.61 5.90 -8.69
CA LEU A 154 14.67 6.46 -9.66
C LEU A 154 13.70 5.41 -10.19
N GLU A 155 14.09 4.13 -10.20
CA GLU A 155 13.23 2.99 -10.51
C GLU A 155 12.02 2.89 -9.58
N ILE A 156 12.09 3.43 -8.36
CA ILE A 156 10.93 3.49 -7.45
C ILE A 156 9.77 4.27 -8.11
N ASN A 157 10.07 5.28 -8.93
CA ASN A 157 9.05 6.06 -9.63
C ASN A 157 8.44 5.27 -10.79
N ILE A 158 9.25 4.52 -11.54
CA ILE A 158 8.78 3.61 -12.59
C ILE A 158 7.90 2.52 -11.97
N ALA A 159 8.36 1.89 -10.89
CA ALA A 159 7.64 0.87 -10.15
C ALA A 159 6.28 1.38 -9.65
N ARG A 160 6.24 2.59 -9.06
CA ARG A 160 5.00 3.23 -8.63
C ARG A 160 4.06 3.54 -9.80
N ALA A 161 4.59 3.97 -10.94
CA ALA A 161 3.78 4.21 -12.13
C ALA A 161 3.21 2.92 -12.71
N GLN A 162 4.00 1.85 -12.76
CA GLN A 162 3.58 0.52 -13.21
C GLN A 162 2.52 -0.08 -12.28
N GLU A 163 2.65 0.13 -10.97
CA GLU A 163 1.67 -0.36 -9.99
C GLU A 163 0.27 0.24 -10.20
N ASN A 164 0.15 1.47 -10.72
CA ASN A 164 -1.14 2.03 -11.08
C ASN A 164 -1.88 1.18 -12.12
N LEU A 165 -1.15 0.55 -13.07
CA LEU A 165 -1.74 -0.35 -14.05
C LEU A 165 -2.23 -1.63 -13.37
N GLY A 166 -1.40 -2.22 -12.51
CA GLY A 166 -1.78 -3.40 -11.73
C GLY A 166 -3.01 -3.17 -10.85
N ALA A 167 -3.08 -2.00 -10.20
CA ALA A 167 -4.23 -1.62 -9.38
C ALA A 167 -5.53 -1.47 -10.20
N VAL A 168 -5.45 -0.91 -11.41
CA VAL A 168 -6.61 -0.76 -12.30
C VAL A 168 -7.12 -2.11 -12.78
N TYR A 169 -6.23 -2.99 -13.23
CA TYR A 169 -6.62 -4.34 -13.64
C TYR A 169 -7.24 -5.12 -12.49
N ARG A 170 -6.64 -5.05 -11.30
CA ARG A 170 -7.23 -5.66 -10.11
C ARG A 170 -8.61 -5.10 -9.78
N ALA A 171 -8.81 -3.79 -9.96
CA ALA A 171 -10.11 -3.17 -9.74
C ALA A 171 -11.17 -3.63 -10.75
N PHE A 172 -10.79 -3.88 -12.01
CA PHE A 172 -11.68 -4.51 -13.00
C PHE A 172 -12.10 -5.91 -12.55
N ASP A 173 -11.15 -6.77 -12.19
CA ASP A 173 -11.44 -8.13 -11.74
C ASP A 173 -12.43 -8.14 -10.56
N ILE A 174 -12.18 -7.27 -9.56
CA ILE A 174 -13.06 -7.14 -8.39
C ILE A 174 -14.45 -6.70 -8.79
N LEU A 175 -14.59 -5.73 -9.71
CA LEU A 175 -15.91 -5.27 -10.15
C LEU A 175 -16.63 -6.34 -10.93
N ASP A 176 -15.95 -7.09 -11.80
CA ASP A 176 -16.56 -8.14 -12.61
C ASP A 176 -17.12 -9.25 -11.71
N GLU A 177 -16.38 -9.62 -10.65
CA GLU A 177 -16.80 -10.62 -9.66
C GLU A 177 -17.81 -10.07 -8.61
N LEU A 178 -17.96 -8.75 -8.48
CA LEU A 178 -18.77 -8.14 -7.43
C LEU A 178 -20.27 -8.47 -7.57
N ASN A 179 -20.80 -9.18 -6.58
CA ASN A 179 -22.23 -9.36 -6.36
C ASN A 179 -22.82 -8.17 -5.59
N ILE A 180 -23.54 -7.28 -6.29
CA ILE A 180 -24.16 -6.09 -5.70
C ILE A 180 -25.34 -6.39 -4.75
N HIS A 181 -25.87 -7.62 -4.78
CA HIS A 181 -26.92 -8.09 -3.88
C HIS A 181 -26.37 -8.96 -2.74
N GLY A 182 -25.05 -9.17 -2.71
CA GLY A 182 -24.39 -9.94 -1.66
C GLY A 182 -24.42 -9.21 -0.31
N LYS A 183 -24.38 -9.99 0.78
CA LYS A 183 -24.15 -9.46 2.13
C LYS A 183 -22.76 -8.84 2.18
N THR A 184 -22.67 -7.63 2.71
CA THR A 184 -21.41 -6.88 2.81
C THR A 184 -20.76 -6.96 4.18
N ARG A 185 -21.47 -7.47 5.19
CA ARG A 185 -21.01 -7.57 6.56
C ARG A 185 -21.30 -8.96 7.11
N ALA A 186 -20.28 -9.57 7.70
CA ALA A 186 -20.39 -10.82 8.43
C ALA A 186 -20.91 -10.58 9.85
N ASP A 187 -21.68 -11.54 10.35
CA ASP A 187 -21.95 -11.69 11.78
C ASP A 187 -20.70 -12.29 12.44
N TYR A 188 -20.29 -11.78 13.58
CA TYR A 188 -19.07 -12.22 14.25
C TYR A 188 -19.21 -12.19 15.77
N GLU A 189 -18.45 -13.07 16.42
CA GLU A 189 -18.29 -13.10 17.87
C GLU A 189 -16.84 -12.71 18.20
N TYR A 190 -16.68 -11.82 19.19
CA TYR A 190 -15.36 -11.48 19.69
C TYR A 190 -14.78 -12.64 20.49
N LYS A 191 -13.54 -12.98 20.20
CA LYS A 191 -12.77 -13.99 20.94
C LYS A 191 -11.53 -13.34 21.54
N GLU A 192 -11.07 -13.92 22.64
CA GLU A 192 -9.76 -13.56 23.18
C GLU A 192 -8.66 -14.00 22.23
N GLY A 193 -7.61 -13.19 22.12
CA GLY A 193 -6.45 -13.49 21.31
C GLY A 193 -5.81 -12.26 20.71
N VAL A 194 -4.87 -12.52 19.82
CA VAL A 194 -4.07 -11.56 19.08
C VAL A 194 -4.41 -11.70 17.61
N GLY A 195 -4.77 -10.59 16.96
CA GLY A 195 -5.00 -10.53 15.52
C GLY A 195 -4.09 -9.51 14.87
N ILE A 196 -3.51 -9.88 13.71
CA ILE A 196 -2.66 -8.99 12.91
C ILE A 196 -3.40 -8.67 11.62
N GLY A 197 -3.42 -7.39 11.27
CA GLY A 197 -3.90 -6.92 9.98
C GLY A 197 -2.72 -6.47 9.12
N VAL A 198 -2.58 -7.04 7.92
CA VAL A 198 -1.55 -6.64 6.97
C VAL A 198 -2.20 -6.04 5.76
N HIS A 199 -1.74 -4.85 5.34
CA HIS A 199 -2.24 -4.14 4.18
C HIS A 199 -1.10 -3.53 3.38
N GLU A 200 -1.06 -3.80 2.08
CA GLU A 200 -0.18 -3.12 1.13
C GLU A 200 -0.69 -1.71 0.87
N ALA A 201 -0.26 -0.77 1.71
CA ALA A 201 -0.49 0.63 1.48
C ALA A 201 0.30 1.12 0.25
N ALA A 202 -0.08 2.30 -0.26
CA ALA A 202 0.53 2.89 -1.45
C ALA A 202 2.07 3.06 -1.34
N ARG A 203 2.61 3.15 -0.13
CA ARG A 203 4.05 3.35 0.13
C ARG A 203 4.75 2.12 0.68
N GLU A 204 4.04 1.26 1.41
CA GLU A 204 4.64 0.24 2.27
C GLU A 204 3.66 -0.90 2.59
N SER A 205 4.19 -2.03 3.04
CA SER A 205 3.40 -3.05 3.73
C SER A 205 3.10 -2.56 5.15
N LEU A 206 1.88 -2.08 5.38
CA LEU A 206 1.40 -1.63 6.68
C LEU A 206 0.96 -2.85 7.50
N VAL A 207 1.67 -3.10 8.60
CA VAL A 207 1.31 -4.12 9.57
C VAL A 207 0.70 -3.43 10.79
N ARG A 208 -0.55 -3.74 11.09
CA ARG A 208 -1.19 -3.31 12.33
C ARG A 208 -0.91 -4.35 13.41
N PRO A 209 -0.25 -3.94 14.51
CA PRO A 209 0.08 -4.86 15.58
C PRO A 209 -1.19 -5.38 16.27
N PRO A 210 -1.04 -6.43 17.08
CA PRO A 210 -2.12 -7.01 17.87
C PRO A 210 -2.91 -5.96 18.66
N ALA A 211 -4.23 -5.91 18.47
CA ALA A 211 -5.12 -5.34 19.48
C ALA A 211 -5.68 -6.48 20.34
N GLY A 212 -5.44 -6.46 21.66
CA GLY A 212 -6.13 -7.30 22.66
C GLY A 212 -6.43 -6.47 23.90
N ARG A 213 -7.59 -6.52 24.60
CA ARG A 213 -8.70 -7.50 24.71
C ARG A 213 -10.07 -6.78 24.92
N PRO A 214 -11.04 -7.33 25.68
CA PRO A 214 -12.27 -8.01 25.24
C PRO A 214 -13.54 -7.13 25.23
N TYR A 215 -13.43 -5.82 25.42
CA TYR A 215 -14.60 -4.94 25.64
C TYR A 215 -14.57 -3.72 24.74
N GLY A 216 -14.83 -3.88 23.44
CA GLY A 216 -15.25 -2.77 22.56
C GLY A 216 -14.36 -1.51 22.50
N ARG A 217 -13.15 -1.53 23.06
CA ARG A 217 -12.17 -0.44 23.06
C ARG A 217 -10.84 -1.01 22.61
N ALA A 218 -10.32 -0.44 21.52
CA ALA A 218 -8.93 -0.66 21.13
C ALA A 218 -8.03 -0.18 22.28
N PRO A 219 -7.00 -0.93 22.68
CA PRO A 219 -6.03 -0.46 23.66
C PRO A 219 -5.28 0.73 23.07
N ASN A 220 -5.41 1.88 23.71
CA ASN A 220 -4.46 2.99 23.78
C ASN A 220 -3.59 3.21 22.53
N ALA A 221 -4.19 3.79 21.49
CA ALA A 221 -3.50 4.88 20.79
C ALA A 221 -3.83 6.15 21.58
N LEU A 222 -2.85 6.67 22.33
CA LEU A 222 -2.93 7.80 23.27
C LEU A 222 -3.51 7.45 24.66
N ASP A 223 -2.65 6.97 25.54
CA ASP A 223 -2.58 7.56 26.89
C ASP A 223 -1.19 8.22 26.95
N ALA A 224 -1.20 9.55 27.06
CA ALA A 224 -0.02 10.37 27.37
C ALA A 224 0.20 10.40 28.88
#